data_AF-W3RT73-F1
#
_entry.id   AF-W3RT73-F1
#
_cell.length_a   1.000
_cell.length_b   1.000
_cell.length_c   1.000
_cell.angle_alpha   90.00
_cell.angle_beta   90.00
_cell.angle_gamma   90.00
#
_symmetry.space_group_name_H-M   'P 1'
#
loop_
_entity.id
_entity.type
_entity.pdbx_description
1 polymer ?
#
loop_
_entity_poly.entity_id
_entity_poly.type
_entity_poly.pdbx_seq_one_letter_code
_entity_poly.pdbx_strand_id
1 'polypeptide(L)'
;MICLLAVAGLLAAGAAAAAEVAFTYKTSYRNVSQDPDKIWTGDALAAGSSGTVTIHEYELRTPRGDYLISQIWNDDCASATCPTRLVRVAPHQPPAILVDDMMHQIVPPDDPRFAGLSNSGPQAAFAEHPFLLSDDGKTLVNGDFKFEIGSVKP
;
A
#
# COMPACT_ATOMS: atom_id res chain seq x y z
N MET A 1 -0.10 47.49 -45.65
CA MET A 1 -0.24 47.77 -44.20
C MET A 1 -1.41 46.93 -43.71
N ILE A 2 -1.19 45.71 -43.19
CA ILE A 2 -0.89 45.38 -41.77
C ILE A 2 -2.06 45.89 -40.90
N CYS A 3 -2.88 45.06 -40.26
CA CYS A 3 -2.50 44.05 -39.28
C CYS A 3 -3.55 42.93 -39.12
N LEU A 4 -3.08 41.68 -39.04
CA LEU A 4 -3.81 40.54 -38.48
C LEU A 4 -3.98 40.70 -36.96
N LEU A 5 -5.08 40.20 -36.38
CA LEU A 5 -5.11 39.77 -34.98
C LEU A 5 -5.88 38.46 -34.89
N ALA A 6 -5.12 37.37 -34.82
CA ALA A 6 -5.57 36.03 -34.53
C ALA A 6 -5.96 35.92 -33.05
N VAL A 7 -7.19 35.49 -32.77
CA VAL A 7 -7.60 35.10 -31.42
C VAL A 7 -7.06 33.69 -31.17
N ALA A 8 -5.92 33.61 -30.49
CA ALA A 8 -5.41 32.38 -29.93
C ALA A 8 -6.27 32.01 -28.71
N GLY A 9 -7.14 31.00 -28.86
CA GLY A 9 -7.80 30.36 -27.74
C GLY A 9 -6.75 29.59 -26.94
N LEU A 10 -6.38 30.10 -25.76
CA LEU A 10 -5.65 29.33 -24.76
C LEU A 10 -6.56 28.22 -24.26
N LEU A 11 -6.33 26.99 -24.73
CA LEU A 11 -6.75 25.80 -24.02
C LEU A 11 -5.89 25.70 -22.76
N ALA A 12 -6.42 26.21 -21.65
CA ALA A 12 -5.89 25.90 -20.33
C ALA A 12 -6.16 24.41 -20.06
N ALA A 13 -5.26 23.55 -20.56
CA ALA A 13 -5.12 22.19 -20.06
C ALA A 13 -4.57 22.31 -18.64
N GLY A 14 -5.45 22.52 -17.67
CA GLY A 14 -5.12 22.26 -16.28
C GLY A 14 -4.72 20.80 -16.21
N ALA A 15 -3.44 20.53 -15.90
CA ALA A 15 -3.05 19.21 -15.46
C ALA A 15 -3.91 18.93 -14.23
N ALA A 16 -4.96 18.10 -14.41
CA ALA A 16 -5.63 17.51 -13.28
C ALA A 16 -4.53 16.77 -12.52
N ALA A 17 -4.19 17.26 -11.33
CA ALA A 17 -3.37 16.48 -10.42
C ALA A 17 -4.10 15.14 -10.25
N ALA A 18 -3.46 14.07 -10.69
CA ALA A 18 -4.00 12.72 -10.59
C ALA A 18 -4.32 12.43 -9.12
N ALA A 19 -5.54 12.03 -8.82
CA ALA A 19 -6.03 11.80 -7.47
C ALA A 19 -5.61 10.39 -7.03
N GLU A 20 -4.54 10.30 -6.25
CA GLU A 20 -4.13 9.04 -5.64
C GLU A 20 -5.27 8.46 -4.76
N VAL A 21 -5.55 7.16 -4.90
CA VAL A 21 -6.63 6.50 -4.16
C VAL A 21 -6.05 5.77 -2.96
N ALA A 22 -6.50 6.16 -1.76
CA ALA A 22 -6.00 5.61 -0.52
C ALA A 22 -6.60 4.24 -0.19
N PHE A 23 -5.75 3.33 0.31
CA PHE A 23 -6.23 2.10 0.92
C PHE A 23 -6.79 2.37 2.31
N THR A 24 -7.72 1.52 2.74
CA THR A 24 -8.33 1.57 4.08
C THR A 24 -7.89 0.38 4.91
N TYR A 25 -7.66 0.57 6.20
CA TYR A 25 -7.28 -0.51 7.10
C TYR A 25 -8.40 -1.56 7.17
N LYS A 26 -8.05 -2.83 6.94
CA LYS A 26 -8.98 -3.97 6.97
C LYS A 26 -8.92 -4.68 8.32
N THR A 27 -7.75 -5.22 8.70
CA THR A 27 -7.62 -6.09 9.88
C THR A 27 -6.17 -6.31 10.31
N SER A 28 -6.02 -6.89 11.50
CA SER A 28 -4.78 -7.52 12.00
C SER A 28 -5.04 -8.96 12.39
N TYR A 29 -4.16 -9.86 11.97
CA TYR A 29 -4.08 -11.23 12.47
C TYR A 29 -2.83 -11.39 13.32
N ARG A 30 -3.00 -11.61 14.63
CA ARG A 30 -1.89 -11.68 15.60
C ARG A 30 -1.55 -13.13 15.95
N ASN A 31 -0.27 -13.38 16.24
CA ASN A 31 0.25 -14.70 16.64
C ASN A 31 -0.13 -15.81 15.64
N VAL A 32 -0.05 -15.49 14.34
CA VAL A 32 -0.46 -16.42 13.29
C VAL A 32 0.58 -17.49 13.05
N SER A 33 0.11 -18.71 12.83
CA SER A 33 0.88 -19.83 12.25
C SER A 33 0.39 -20.21 10.86
N GLN A 34 -0.73 -19.63 10.42
CA GLN A 34 -1.34 -19.76 9.11
C GLN A 34 -1.92 -18.42 8.70
N ASP A 35 -1.74 -18.04 7.43
CA ASP A 35 -2.35 -16.84 6.86
C ASP A 35 -3.79 -17.14 6.41
N PRO A 36 -4.82 -16.49 7.01
CA PRO A 36 -6.22 -16.67 6.62
C PRO A 36 -6.50 -16.31 5.16
N ASP A 37 -5.81 -15.30 4.62
CA ASP A 37 -5.99 -14.79 3.27
C ASP A 37 -5.05 -15.49 2.26
N LYS A 38 -4.19 -16.42 2.75
CA LYS A 38 -3.31 -17.30 1.96
C LYS A 38 -2.32 -16.54 1.07
N ILE A 39 -1.85 -15.39 1.53
CA ILE A 39 -0.86 -14.55 0.85
C ILE A 39 0.54 -14.97 1.27
N TRP A 40 0.75 -15.25 2.56
CA TRP A 40 2.00 -15.68 3.16
C TRP A 40 1.98 -17.19 3.43
N THR A 41 3.14 -17.83 3.23
CA THR A 41 3.33 -19.27 3.44
C THR A 41 4.77 -19.55 3.85
N GLY A 42 5.03 -20.74 4.40
CA GLY A 42 6.38 -21.22 4.66
C GLY A 42 7.11 -20.40 5.73
N ASP A 43 8.38 -20.10 5.49
CA ASP A 43 9.28 -19.46 6.46
C ASP A 43 8.80 -18.07 6.90
N ALA A 44 8.03 -17.36 6.08
CA ALA A 44 7.43 -16.08 6.43
C ALA A 44 6.51 -16.19 7.68
N LEU A 45 5.88 -17.35 7.88
CA LEU A 45 5.00 -17.65 9.02
C LEU A 45 5.71 -18.44 10.13
N ALA A 46 7.01 -18.73 9.98
CA ALA A 46 7.76 -19.41 11.03
C ALA A 46 7.91 -18.50 12.25
N ALA A 47 7.74 -19.07 13.45
CA ALA A 47 8.01 -18.34 14.68
C ALA A 47 9.52 -18.08 14.79
N GLY A 48 9.92 -16.84 14.52
CA GLY A 48 11.29 -16.37 14.68
C GLY A 48 11.65 -16.04 16.13
N SER A 49 12.74 -15.32 16.31
CA SER A 49 13.29 -14.78 17.55
C SER A 49 12.27 -13.94 18.34
N SER A 50 11.37 -13.25 17.63
CA SER A 50 10.24 -12.51 18.22
C SER A 50 9.15 -13.40 18.81
N GLY A 51 9.11 -14.69 18.46
CA GLY A 51 8.15 -15.69 18.94
C GLY A 51 6.72 -15.51 18.41
N THR A 52 6.44 -14.43 17.66
CA THR A 52 5.09 -14.09 17.19
C THR A 52 5.14 -13.49 15.80
N VAL A 53 4.30 -13.98 14.90
CA VAL A 53 4.07 -13.37 13.58
C VAL A 53 2.74 -12.63 13.61
N THR A 54 2.72 -11.39 13.10
CA THR A 54 1.49 -10.61 12.91
C THR A 54 1.34 -10.21 11.46
N ILE A 55 0.14 -10.30 10.90
CA ILE A 55 -0.18 -9.81 9.56
C ILE A 55 -1.11 -8.61 9.72
N HIS A 56 -0.81 -7.54 9.01
CA HIS A 56 -1.66 -6.36 8.94
C HIS A 56 -2.10 -6.12 7.51
N GLU A 57 -3.36 -5.77 7.34
CA GLU A 57 -3.96 -5.67 6.02
C GLU A 57 -4.70 -4.37 5.79
N TYR A 58 -4.56 -3.87 4.57
CA TYR A 58 -5.32 -2.74 4.03
C TYR A 58 -6.01 -3.19 2.75
N GLU A 59 -7.26 -2.79 2.54
CA GLU A 59 -8.02 -3.07 1.33
C GLU A 59 -8.29 -1.81 0.52
N LEU A 60 -8.39 -1.97 -0.80
CA LEU A 60 -8.87 -0.97 -1.73
C LEU A 60 -9.78 -1.62 -2.76
N ARG A 61 -11.02 -1.13 -2.86
CA ARG A 61 -11.99 -1.57 -3.88
C ARG A 61 -12.06 -0.54 -4.99
N THR A 62 -11.86 -0.97 -6.21
CA THR A 62 -11.92 -0.10 -7.39
C THR A 62 -12.75 -0.73 -8.49
N PRO A 63 -13.25 0.05 -9.47
CA PRO A 63 -13.86 -0.52 -10.67
C PRO A 63 -12.94 -1.45 -11.48
N ARG A 64 -11.62 -1.39 -11.26
CA ARG A 64 -10.62 -2.23 -11.93
C ARG A 64 -10.30 -3.52 -11.18
N GLY A 65 -10.85 -3.68 -9.98
CA GLY A 65 -10.62 -4.83 -9.11
C GLY A 65 -10.39 -4.44 -7.66
N ASP A 66 -10.42 -5.46 -6.82
CA ASP A 66 -10.13 -5.35 -5.40
C ASP A 66 -8.65 -5.67 -5.15
N TYR A 67 -8.03 -4.85 -4.33
CA TYR A 67 -6.63 -4.94 -3.96
C TYR A 67 -6.51 -5.10 -2.45
N LEU A 68 -5.50 -5.86 -2.04
CA LEU A 68 -5.13 -6.00 -0.65
C LEU A 68 -3.63 -5.73 -0.52
N ILE A 69 -3.26 -4.89 0.44
CA ILE A 69 -1.91 -4.85 0.97
C ILE A 69 -1.88 -5.78 2.17
N SER A 70 -0.95 -6.72 2.20
CA SER A 70 -0.68 -7.57 3.35
C SER A 70 0.77 -7.36 3.75
N GLN A 71 0.99 -6.85 4.96
CA GLN A 71 2.31 -6.63 5.53
C GLN A 71 2.51 -7.60 6.69
N ILE A 72 3.61 -8.35 6.67
CA ILE A 72 3.94 -9.33 7.69
C ILE A 72 5.01 -8.79 8.64
N TRP A 73 4.74 -8.91 9.93
CA TRP A 73 5.66 -8.55 11.00
C TRP A 73 6.20 -9.84 11.60
N ASN A 74 7.32 -10.26 11.04
CA ASN A 74 8.14 -11.37 11.49
C ASN A 74 9.57 -10.83 11.80
N ASP A 75 10.54 -11.73 11.93
CA ASP A 75 11.94 -11.35 12.14
C ASP A 75 12.56 -10.56 10.99
N ASP A 76 12.02 -10.68 9.76
CA ASP A 76 12.50 -9.93 8.60
C ASP A 76 11.99 -8.49 8.60
N CYS A 77 10.99 -8.15 9.44
CA CYS A 77 10.63 -6.76 9.64
C CYS A 77 11.71 -6.04 10.47
N ALA A 78 12.61 -5.36 9.78
CA ALA A 78 13.55 -4.43 10.37
C ALA A 78 12.79 -3.20 10.91
N SER A 79 13.32 -2.54 11.94
CA SER A 79 12.67 -1.53 12.79
C SER A 79 11.88 -0.37 12.13
N ALA A 80 11.91 -0.23 10.81
CA ALA A 80 11.05 0.68 10.06
C ALA A 80 10.52 0.12 8.73
N THR A 81 10.94 -1.08 8.29
CA THR A 81 10.52 -1.66 7.01
C THR A 81 10.20 -3.14 7.15
N CYS A 82 9.01 -3.53 6.70
CA CYS A 82 8.51 -4.91 6.79
C CYS A 82 8.26 -5.50 5.39
N PRO A 83 8.36 -6.84 5.23
CA PRO A 83 7.93 -7.50 4.01
C PRO A 83 6.45 -7.23 3.75
N THR A 84 6.14 -6.79 2.54
CA THR A 84 4.81 -6.33 2.16
C THR A 84 4.47 -6.81 0.76
N ARG A 85 3.25 -7.31 0.62
CA ARG A 85 2.70 -7.76 -0.66
C ARG A 85 1.49 -6.91 -1.04
N LEU A 86 1.51 -6.39 -2.26
CA LEU A 86 0.28 -5.97 -2.94
C LEU A 86 -0.26 -7.16 -3.70
N VAL A 87 -1.52 -7.49 -3.47
CA VAL A 87 -2.20 -8.55 -4.19
C VAL A 87 -3.47 -8.04 -4.85
N ARG A 88 -3.81 -8.62 -6.00
CA ARG A 88 -5.14 -8.52 -6.58
C ARG A 88 -5.98 -9.69 -6.06
N VAL A 89 -7.13 -9.38 -5.50
CA VAL A 89 -8.10 -10.36 -5.00
C VAL A 89 -9.22 -10.50 -6.02
N ALA A 90 -9.56 -11.74 -6.36
CA ALA A 90 -10.70 -12.05 -7.21
C ALA A 90 -11.51 -13.20 -6.60
N PRO A 91 -12.86 -13.19 -6.73
CA PRO A 91 -13.69 -14.27 -6.23
C PRO A 91 -13.23 -15.63 -6.76
N HIS A 92 -13.06 -16.59 -5.85
CA HIS A 92 -12.70 -17.98 -6.15
C HIS A 92 -11.34 -18.19 -6.84
N GLN A 93 -10.47 -17.17 -6.88
CA GLN A 93 -9.12 -17.31 -7.39
C GLN A 93 -8.10 -17.14 -6.26
N PRO A 94 -6.93 -17.80 -6.33
CA PRO A 94 -5.82 -17.48 -5.45
C PRO A 94 -5.43 -15.99 -5.58
N PRO A 95 -4.97 -15.34 -4.49
CA PRO A 95 -4.44 -13.99 -4.57
C PRO A 95 -3.30 -13.91 -5.58
N ALA A 96 -3.37 -12.94 -6.50
CA ALA A 96 -2.30 -12.69 -7.46
C ALA A 96 -1.35 -11.63 -6.88
N ILE A 97 -0.12 -12.01 -6.56
CA ILE A 97 0.89 -11.08 -6.06
C ILE A 97 1.33 -10.16 -7.20
N LEU A 98 1.23 -8.85 -6.97
CA LEU A 98 1.59 -7.79 -7.91
C LEU A 98 2.91 -7.11 -7.52
N VAL A 99 3.18 -6.99 -6.23
CA VAL A 99 4.41 -6.48 -5.63
C VAL A 99 4.75 -7.36 -4.44
N ASP A 100 6.03 -7.71 -4.27
CA ASP A 100 6.59 -8.43 -3.11
C ASP A 100 7.92 -7.76 -2.76
N ASP A 101 7.91 -6.84 -1.78
CA ASP A 101 9.07 -6.00 -1.45
C ASP A 101 9.01 -5.52 0.01
N MET A 102 10.05 -4.81 0.46
CA MET A 102 10.13 -4.19 1.77
C MET A 102 9.51 -2.78 1.73
N MET A 103 8.55 -2.52 2.60
CA MET A 103 7.84 -1.24 2.68
C MET A 103 7.88 -0.68 4.09
N HIS A 104 7.65 0.62 4.27
CA HIS A 104 7.54 1.23 5.60
C HIS A 104 6.54 0.45 6.45
N GLN A 105 6.96 0.19 7.67
CA GLN A 105 6.13 -0.43 8.68
C GLN A 105 4.90 0.44 8.90
N ILE A 106 3.72 -0.17 8.78
CA ILE A 106 2.47 0.50 9.13
C ILE A 106 2.30 0.55 10.64
N VAL A 107 1.45 1.44 11.13
CA VAL A 107 1.03 1.42 12.54
C VAL A 107 -0.47 1.16 12.52
N PRO A 108 -0.95 0.04 13.10
CA PRO A 108 -2.38 -0.21 13.18
C PRO A 108 -3.07 0.93 13.95
N PRO A 109 -4.26 1.40 13.51
CA PRO A 109 -4.95 2.52 14.16
C PRO A 109 -5.25 2.30 15.65
N ASP A 110 -5.37 1.05 16.08
CA ASP A 110 -5.68 0.63 17.44
C ASP A 110 -4.44 0.20 18.25
N ASP A 111 -3.21 0.40 17.75
CA ASP A 111 -2.02 -0.04 18.44
C ASP A 111 -1.73 0.83 19.70
N PRO A 112 -1.84 0.25 20.91
CA PRO A 112 -1.73 1.01 22.16
C PRO A 112 -0.33 1.58 22.38
N ARG A 113 0.71 1.03 21.73
CA ARG A 113 2.08 1.56 21.81
C ARG A 113 2.20 2.95 21.21
N PHE A 114 1.26 3.34 20.37
CA PHE A 114 1.33 4.55 19.56
C PHE A 114 0.18 5.54 19.81
N ALA A 115 -0.72 5.24 20.75
CA ALA A 115 -1.90 6.06 21.09
C ALA A 115 -1.61 7.50 21.56
N GLY A 116 -0.34 7.88 21.76
CA GLY A 116 0.09 9.20 22.21
C GLY A 116 1.12 9.90 21.32
N LEU A 117 1.38 9.39 20.11
CA LEU A 117 2.26 10.09 19.17
C LEU A 117 1.59 11.36 18.62
N SER A 118 2.39 12.35 18.23
CA SER A 118 1.89 13.61 17.67
C SER A 118 1.22 13.38 16.32
N ASN A 119 -0.08 13.63 16.23
CA ASN A 119 -0.90 13.43 15.03
C ASN A 119 -0.82 14.59 14.01
N SER A 120 0.34 15.23 13.86
CA SER A 120 0.51 16.34 12.91
C SER A 120 1.77 16.19 12.06
N GLY A 121 1.67 16.48 10.77
CA GLY A 121 2.79 16.43 9.82
C GLY A 121 2.88 15.13 9.04
N PRO A 122 4.00 14.87 8.34
CA PRO A 122 4.15 13.74 7.42
C PRO A 122 3.90 12.37 8.05
N GLN A 123 4.25 12.19 9.32
CA GLN A 123 4.03 10.94 10.05
C GLN A 123 2.54 10.65 10.28
N ALA A 124 1.74 11.69 10.56
CA ALA A 124 0.30 11.56 10.72
C ALA A 124 -0.39 11.28 9.39
N ALA A 125 0.02 11.97 8.32
CA ALA A 125 -0.47 11.70 6.97
C ALA A 125 -0.17 10.25 6.54
N PHE A 126 1.03 9.74 6.84
CA PHE A 126 1.39 8.34 6.60
C PHE A 126 0.57 7.38 7.47
N ALA A 127 0.31 7.70 8.74
CA ALA A 127 -0.51 6.85 9.60
C ALA A 127 -1.99 6.78 9.13
N GLU A 128 -2.52 7.87 8.59
CA GLU A 128 -3.88 7.92 8.03
C GLU A 128 -3.98 7.20 6.68
N HIS A 129 -3.00 7.40 5.81
CA HIS A 129 -2.97 6.87 4.44
C HIS A 129 -1.59 6.28 4.08
N PRO A 130 -1.21 5.12 4.66
CA PRO A 130 0.12 4.56 4.48
C PRO A 130 0.34 3.99 3.08
N PHE A 131 -0.74 3.70 2.35
CA PHE A 131 -0.67 3.17 1.00
C PHE A 131 -1.62 3.94 0.09
N LEU A 132 -1.09 4.31 -1.07
CA LEU A 132 -1.85 4.95 -2.14
C LEU A 132 -1.62 4.20 -3.45
N LEU A 133 -2.67 4.04 -4.24
CA LEU A 133 -2.58 3.55 -5.61
C LEU A 133 -2.68 4.75 -6.56
N SER A 134 -1.75 4.84 -7.52
CA SER A 134 -1.83 5.83 -8.58
C SER A 134 -3.12 5.68 -9.40
N ASP A 135 -3.61 6.77 -9.97
CA ASP A 135 -4.82 6.78 -10.80
C ASP A 135 -4.76 5.78 -11.95
N ASP A 136 -3.61 5.63 -12.59
CA ASP A 136 -3.42 4.67 -13.68
C ASP A 136 -3.28 3.21 -13.19
N GLY A 137 -3.22 3.00 -11.87
CA GLY A 137 -3.14 1.69 -11.23
C GLY A 137 -1.79 1.01 -11.41
N LYS A 138 -0.76 1.77 -11.81
CA LYS A 138 0.58 1.24 -12.13
C LYS A 138 1.61 1.47 -11.06
N THR A 139 1.36 2.34 -10.09
CA THR A 139 2.32 2.62 -9.03
C THR A 139 1.64 2.49 -7.68
N LEU A 140 2.19 1.62 -6.82
CA LEU A 140 1.91 1.63 -5.40
C LEU A 140 2.86 2.60 -4.72
N VAL A 141 2.33 3.48 -3.88
CA VAL A 141 3.09 4.41 -3.06
C VAL A 141 2.93 4.05 -1.60
N ASN A 142 4.04 4.07 -0.85
CA ASN A 142 4.08 3.90 0.58
C ASN A 142 5.03 4.94 1.16
N GLY A 143 4.50 6.08 1.63
CA GLY A 143 5.32 7.23 2.01
C GLY A 143 6.16 7.73 0.83
N ASP A 144 7.48 7.72 0.98
CA ASP A 144 8.44 8.05 -0.08
C ASP A 144 8.81 6.86 -0.99
N PHE A 145 8.37 5.64 -0.68
CA PHE A 145 8.61 4.47 -1.52
C PHE A 145 7.60 4.38 -2.66
N LYS A 146 8.06 3.94 -3.84
CA LYS A 146 7.25 3.76 -5.04
C LYS A 146 7.57 2.43 -5.71
N PHE A 147 6.54 1.67 -6.05
CA PHE A 147 6.66 0.33 -6.63
C PHE A 147 5.82 0.23 -7.91
N GLU A 148 6.46 -0.17 -9.01
CA GLU A 148 5.79 -0.35 -10.30
C GLU A 148 5.05 -1.69 -10.36
N ILE A 149 3.75 -1.62 -10.61
CA ILE A 149 2.82 -2.72 -10.76
C ILE A 149 2.81 -3.14 -12.23
N GLY A 150 3.27 -4.36 -12.51
CA GLY A 150 3.32 -4.91 -13.87
C GLY A 150 4.72 -5.05 -14.46
N SER A 151 5.76 -4.67 -13.71
CA SER A 151 7.13 -5.11 -14.01
C SER A 151 7.37 -6.42 -13.28
N VAL A 152 6.89 -7.53 -13.85
CA VAL A 152 7.35 -8.86 -13.41
C VAL A 152 8.86 -8.85 -13.59
N LYS A 153 9.61 -8.79 -12.48
CA LYS A 153 11.03 -9.10 -12.51
C LYS A 153 11.12 -10.58 -12.92
N PRO A 154 11.83 -10.92 -14.02
CA PRO A 154 11.99 -12.30 -14.47
C PRO A 154 12.55 -13.21 -13.37
#